data_AF-A0A6L5TDF0-F1
#
_entry.id   AF-A0A6L5TDF0-F1
#
_cell.length_a   1.000
_cell.length_b   1.000
_cell.length_c   1.000
_cell.angle_alpha   90.00
_cell.angle_beta   90.00
_cell.angle_gamma   90.00
#
_symmetry.space_group_name_H-M   'P 1'
#
loop_
_entity.id
_entity.type
_entity.pdbx_description
1 polymer ?
#
loop_
_entity_poly.entity_id
_entity_poly.type
_entity_poly.pdbx_seq_one_letter_code
_entity_poly.pdbx_strand_id
1 'polypeptide(L)'
;FRRWANSVLKKYVIQGYAINEKRLQALERTVDIQTKMLASTLEVEESDILKAVTSYTDALMLLDQYDHQSLKKPVGNRPIYKITYEECKKMVSHMEDSFKSDVFGVEKENGKVEGILAAVYQSVFGGDVYPSLEEKAANLLYFMIKDHPYADGCKRIAASLFLEFLARNNALYRDDNKIISDGALVAITLMIAESRPEEKDIMVNLVMNFLTM
;
A
#
# COMPACT_ATOMS: atom_id res chain seq x y z
N PHE A 1 21.20 -41.99 7.48
CA PHE A 1 21.97 -40.76 7.76
C PHE A 1 22.53 -40.10 6.49
N ARG A 2 23.47 -40.72 5.74
CA ARG A 2 24.08 -40.13 4.53
C ARG A 2 23.10 -39.59 3.47
N ARG A 3 22.05 -40.35 3.14
CA ARG A 3 21.01 -39.92 2.17
C ARG A 3 20.23 -38.68 2.62
N TRP A 4 19.95 -38.57 3.92
CA TRP A 4 19.24 -37.43 4.51
C TRP A 4 20.14 -36.20 4.63
N ALA A 5 21.40 -36.38 5.04
CA ALA A 5 22.37 -35.29 5.09
C ALA A 5 22.62 -34.68 3.69
N ASN A 6 22.73 -35.53 2.66
CA ASN A 6 22.88 -35.05 1.28
C ASN A 6 21.64 -34.31 0.76
N SER A 7 20.42 -34.71 1.13
CA SER A 7 19.22 -34.00 0.69
C SER A 7 19.07 -32.64 1.37
N VAL A 8 19.42 -32.53 2.66
CA VAL A 8 19.41 -31.26 3.40
C VAL A 8 20.48 -30.31 2.88
N LEU A 9 21.72 -30.79 2.65
CA LEU A 9 22.79 -29.99 2.07
C LEU A 9 22.44 -29.53 0.66
N LYS A 10 21.84 -30.40 -0.16
CA LYS A 10 21.40 -30.02 -1.51
C LYS A 10 20.30 -28.95 -1.47
N LYS A 11 19.36 -29.03 -0.54
CA LYS A 11 18.36 -27.95 -0.32
C LYS A 11 19.03 -26.65 0.09
N TYR A 12 19.98 -26.67 1.03
CA TYR A 12 20.74 -25.48 1.44
C TYR A 12 21.55 -24.87 0.29
N VAL A 13 22.20 -25.69 -0.55
CA VAL A 13 23.03 -25.20 -1.66
C VAL A 13 22.18 -24.62 -2.80
N ILE A 14 21.00 -25.18 -3.06
CA ILE A 14 20.12 -24.71 -4.15
C ILE A 14 19.22 -23.55 -3.70
N GLN A 15 18.69 -23.61 -2.48
CA GLN A 15 17.64 -22.71 -2.00
C GLN A 15 18.14 -21.73 -0.93
N GLY A 16 19.36 -21.90 -0.42
CA GLY A 16 19.95 -21.08 0.65
C GLY A 16 19.49 -21.45 2.07
N TYR A 17 18.54 -22.37 2.22
CA TYR A 17 18.00 -22.79 3.52
C TYR A 17 17.50 -24.25 3.49
N ALA A 18 17.23 -24.84 4.66
CA ALA A 18 16.45 -26.07 4.76
C ALA A 18 15.49 -26.03 5.96
N ILE A 19 14.23 -26.39 5.69
CA ILE A 19 13.14 -26.36 6.67
C ILE A 19 13.01 -27.73 7.35
N ASN A 20 12.82 -27.71 8.67
CA ASN A 20 12.46 -28.89 9.44
C ASN A 20 10.93 -28.98 9.57
N GLU A 21 10.29 -29.66 8.60
CA GLU A 21 8.83 -29.79 8.52
C GLU A 21 8.19 -30.37 9.78
N LYS A 22 8.85 -31.33 10.45
CA LYS A 22 8.34 -31.89 11.72
C LYS A 22 8.30 -30.86 12.83
N ARG A 23 9.34 -30.01 12.92
CA ARG A 23 9.40 -28.94 13.92
C ARG A 23 8.38 -27.84 13.58
N LEU A 24 8.22 -27.51 12.30
CA LEU A 24 7.21 -26.55 11.84
C LEU A 24 5.80 -27.00 12.20
N GLN A 25 5.43 -28.26 11.91
CA GLN A 25 4.12 -28.83 12.29
C GLN A 25 3.90 -28.87 13.80
N ALA A 26 4.95 -29.10 14.59
CA ALA A 26 4.86 -29.07 16.05
C ALA A 26 4.63 -27.65 16.58
N LEU A 27 5.27 -26.65 15.97
CA LEU A 27 5.02 -25.24 16.27
C LEU A 27 3.60 -24.82 15.89
N GLU A 28 3.13 -25.17 14.70
CA GLU A 28 1.74 -24.89 14.27
C GLU A 28 0.71 -25.46 15.25
N ARG A 29 0.88 -26.71 15.68
CA ARG A 29 0.01 -27.33 16.70
C ARG A 29 0.08 -26.63 18.05
N THR A 30 1.24 -26.13 18.42
CA THR A 30 1.43 -25.45 19.71
C THR A 30 0.74 -24.10 19.70
N VAL A 31 0.85 -23.34 18.61
CA VAL A 31 0.13 -22.07 18.41
C VAL A 31 -1.37 -22.32 18.43
N ASP A 32 -1.87 -23.33 17.70
CA ASP A 32 -3.30 -23.70 17.69
C ASP A 32 -3.84 -24.02 19.09
N ILE A 33 -3.12 -24.84 19.86
CA ILE A 33 -3.50 -25.19 21.23
C ILE A 33 -3.49 -23.96 22.14
N GLN A 34 -2.47 -23.10 22.04
CA GLN A 34 -2.38 -21.89 22.85
C GLN A 34 -3.49 -20.89 22.50
N THR A 35 -3.82 -20.76 21.23
CA THR A 35 -4.93 -19.91 20.78
C THR A 35 -6.27 -20.42 21.32
N LYS A 36 -6.52 -21.74 21.28
CA LYS A 36 -7.70 -22.36 21.90
C LYS A 36 -7.80 -22.11 23.40
N MET A 37 -6.68 -22.23 24.13
CA MET A 37 -6.65 -21.96 25.57
C MET A 37 -6.96 -20.50 25.88
N LEU A 38 -6.36 -19.56 25.15
CA LEU A 38 -6.60 -18.13 25.33
C LEU A 38 -8.05 -17.75 25.00
N ALA A 39 -8.61 -18.29 23.92
CA ALA A 39 -10.01 -18.11 23.53
C ALA A 39 -10.96 -18.54 24.65
N SER A 40 -10.74 -19.74 25.20
CA SER A 40 -11.55 -20.27 26.30
C SER A 40 -11.42 -19.47 27.61
N THR A 41 -10.26 -18.84 27.86
CA THR A 41 -10.01 -18.06 29.08
C THR A 41 -10.63 -16.67 29.00
N LEU A 42 -10.74 -16.11 27.79
CA LEU A 42 -11.20 -14.74 27.57
C LEU A 42 -12.68 -14.65 27.13
N GLU A 43 -13.38 -15.77 26.99
CA GLU A 43 -14.73 -15.84 26.40
C GLU A 43 -14.82 -15.20 24.99
N VAL A 44 -13.71 -15.22 24.24
CA VAL A 44 -13.60 -14.68 22.88
C VAL A 44 -13.54 -15.83 21.88
N GLU A 45 -14.13 -15.67 20.70
CA GLU A 45 -14.03 -16.70 19.65
C GLU A 45 -12.57 -16.91 19.23
N GLU A 46 -12.18 -18.18 19.05
CA GLU A 46 -10.85 -18.56 18.58
C GLU A 46 -10.50 -17.89 17.23
N SER A 47 -11.52 -17.71 16.38
CA SER A 47 -11.40 -17.04 15.09
C SER A 47 -10.95 -15.57 15.21
N ASP A 48 -11.37 -14.88 16.27
CA ASP A 48 -11.04 -13.48 16.50
C ASP A 48 -9.65 -13.31 17.11
N ILE A 49 -9.20 -14.26 17.95
CA ILE A 49 -7.82 -14.28 18.44
C ILE A 49 -6.85 -14.62 17.30
N LEU A 50 -7.18 -15.61 16.45
CA LEU A 50 -6.36 -15.92 15.27
C LEU A 50 -6.25 -14.71 14.35
N LYS A 51 -7.38 -14.04 14.04
CA LYS A 51 -7.36 -12.79 13.26
C LYS A 51 -6.48 -11.72 13.90
N ALA A 52 -6.60 -11.50 15.21
CA ALA A 52 -5.78 -10.51 15.89
C ALA A 52 -4.28 -10.83 15.80
N VAL A 53 -3.90 -12.08 16.07
CA VAL A 53 -2.50 -12.55 16.00
C VAL A 53 -1.96 -12.45 14.58
N THR A 54 -2.72 -12.86 13.56
CA THR A 54 -2.32 -12.71 12.16
C THR A 54 -2.18 -11.25 11.76
N SER A 55 -3.13 -10.39 12.13
CA SER A 55 -3.08 -8.96 11.80
C SER A 55 -1.85 -8.26 12.37
N TYR A 56 -1.47 -8.54 13.61
CA TYR A 56 -0.23 -7.98 14.18
C TYR A 56 1.02 -8.59 13.54
N THR A 57 0.97 -9.87 13.15
CA THR A 57 2.10 -10.52 12.45
C THR A 57 2.33 -9.86 11.09
N ASP A 58 1.27 -9.63 10.31
CA ASP A 58 1.37 -9.01 9.00
C ASP A 58 1.89 -7.56 9.10
N ALA A 59 1.39 -6.79 10.07
CA ALA A 59 1.87 -5.44 10.34
C ALA A 59 3.36 -5.41 10.73
N LEU A 60 3.81 -6.32 11.61
CA LEU A 60 5.20 -6.42 12.03
C LEU A 60 6.11 -6.88 10.89
N MET A 61 5.65 -7.81 10.05
CA MET A 61 6.38 -8.25 8.85
C MET A 61 6.54 -7.11 7.84
N LEU A 62 5.52 -6.27 7.67
CA LEU A 62 5.59 -5.13 6.77
C LEU A 62 6.62 -4.09 7.26
N LEU A 63 6.67 -3.83 8.57
CA LEU A 63 7.68 -2.96 9.18
C LEU A 63 9.10 -3.53 9.01
N ASP A 64 9.30 -4.81 9.28
CA ASP A 64 10.60 -5.48 9.09
C ASP A 64 11.06 -5.39 7.62
N GLN A 65 10.15 -5.62 6.67
CA GLN A 65 10.45 -5.50 5.25
C GLN A 65 10.79 -4.06 4.84
N TYR A 66 10.10 -3.07 5.42
CA TYR A 66 10.38 -1.65 5.19
C TYR A 66 11.79 -1.28 5.67
N ASP A 67 12.16 -1.67 6.89
CA ASP A 67 13.48 -1.38 7.48
C ASP A 67 14.62 -1.99 6.65
N HIS A 68 14.41 -3.18 6.08
CA HIS A 68 15.37 -3.86 5.22
C HIS A 68 15.27 -3.45 3.74
N GLN A 69 14.47 -2.46 3.38
CA GLN A 69 14.21 -2.02 2.00
C GLN A 69 13.81 -3.17 1.05
N SER A 70 13.06 -4.12 1.57
CA SER A 70 12.72 -5.39 0.91
C SER A 70 11.22 -5.56 0.64
N LEU A 71 10.41 -4.50 0.85
CA LEU A 71 8.97 -4.53 0.57
C LEU A 71 8.71 -4.97 -0.85
N LYS A 72 7.97 -6.06 -0.96
CA LYS A 72 7.56 -6.61 -2.25
C LYS A 72 6.35 -5.85 -2.77
N LYS A 73 6.36 -5.64 -4.07
CA LYS A 73 5.20 -5.16 -4.81
C LYS A 73 4.12 -6.25 -4.80
N PRO A 74 2.93 -6.00 -4.22
CA PRO A 74 1.85 -6.98 -4.23
C PRO A 74 1.23 -7.12 -5.63
N VAL A 75 0.48 -8.20 -5.84
CA VAL A 75 -0.31 -8.39 -7.06
C VAL A 75 -1.52 -7.48 -6.98
N GLY A 76 -1.66 -6.59 -7.96
CA GLY A 76 -2.74 -5.62 -7.99
C GLY A 76 -3.89 -6.00 -8.91
N ASN A 77 -4.98 -5.24 -8.80
CA ASN A 77 -6.19 -5.39 -9.59
C ASN A 77 -6.15 -4.55 -10.87
N ARG A 78 -6.99 -4.89 -11.85
CA ARG A 78 -7.13 -4.07 -13.05
C ARG A 78 -7.92 -2.79 -12.74
N PRO A 79 -7.43 -1.61 -13.14
CA PRO A 79 -8.19 -0.37 -12.99
C PRO A 79 -9.36 -0.35 -13.99
N ILE A 80 -10.51 0.13 -13.52
CA ILE A 80 -11.73 0.32 -14.34
C ILE A 80 -11.99 1.80 -14.65
N TYR A 81 -11.30 2.70 -13.95
CA TYR A 81 -11.46 4.14 -14.07
C TYR A 81 -10.09 4.86 -14.09
N LYS A 82 -10.02 5.97 -14.82
CA LYS A 82 -8.88 6.90 -14.84
C LYS A 82 -9.37 8.31 -14.50
N ILE A 83 -8.61 9.03 -13.68
CA ILE A 83 -8.88 10.44 -13.42
C ILE A 83 -8.41 11.27 -14.61
N THR A 84 -9.23 12.21 -15.04
CA THR A 84 -8.88 13.21 -16.05
C THR A 84 -8.47 14.53 -15.40
N TYR A 85 -7.74 15.36 -16.16
CA TYR A 85 -7.33 16.68 -15.70
C TYR A 85 -8.54 17.57 -15.33
N GLU A 86 -9.60 17.54 -16.13
CA GLU A 86 -10.83 18.29 -15.87
C GLU A 86 -11.51 17.85 -14.56
N GLU A 87 -11.47 16.56 -14.23
CA GLU A 87 -11.98 16.06 -12.95
C GLU A 87 -11.10 16.52 -11.79
N CYS A 88 -9.77 16.55 -11.95
CA CYS A 88 -8.88 17.14 -10.94
C CYS A 88 -9.25 18.60 -10.67
N LYS A 89 -9.41 19.42 -11.71
CA LYS A 89 -9.75 20.84 -11.54
C LYS A 89 -11.08 21.03 -10.82
N LYS A 90 -12.10 20.26 -11.20
CA LYS A 90 -13.42 20.29 -10.52
C LYS A 90 -13.29 19.91 -9.06
N MET A 91 -12.55 18.86 -8.75
CA MET A 91 -12.35 18.42 -7.36
C MET A 91 -11.64 19.50 -6.53
N VAL A 92 -10.57 20.09 -7.08
CA VAL A 92 -9.82 21.15 -6.42
C VAL A 92 -10.68 22.38 -6.16
N SER A 93 -11.49 22.80 -7.14
CA SER A 93 -12.44 23.91 -6.99
C SER A 93 -13.45 23.66 -5.86
N HIS A 94 -13.99 22.45 -5.73
CA HIS A 94 -14.87 22.10 -4.61
C HIS A 94 -14.16 22.09 -3.24
N MET A 95 -12.85 21.84 -3.21
CA MET A 95 -12.07 21.88 -1.98
C MET A 95 -11.72 23.32 -1.56
N GLU A 96 -11.47 24.21 -2.53
CA GLU A 96 -11.11 25.62 -2.29
C GLU A 96 -12.12 26.33 -1.38
N ASP A 97 -13.42 26.07 -1.61
CA ASP A 97 -14.54 26.59 -0.82
C ASP A 97 -14.42 26.27 0.68
N SER A 98 -13.77 25.16 1.02
CA SER A 98 -13.61 24.68 2.40
C SER A 98 -12.32 25.18 3.07
N PHE A 99 -11.29 25.57 2.30
CA PHE A 99 -9.94 25.82 2.83
C PHE A 99 -9.47 27.29 2.84
N LYS A 100 -10.28 28.26 2.40
CA LYS A 100 -10.12 29.73 2.58
C LYS A 100 -8.66 30.24 2.50
N SER A 101 -7.93 29.84 1.47
CA SER A 101 -6.57 30.32 1.19
C SER A 101 -6.56 30.83 -0.24
N ASP A 102 -6.05 32.06 -0.44
CA ASP A 102 -6.08 32.77 -1.73
C ASP A 102 -5.30 32.06 -2.85
N VAL A 103 -4.46 31.08 -2.50
CA VAL A 103 -3.58 30.34 -3.42
C VAL A 103 -3.81 28.82 -3.38
N PHE A 104 -4.85 28.36 -2.68
CA PHE A 104 -5.17 26.94 -2.61
C PHE A 104 -5.55 26.40 -3.98
N GLY A 105 -4.93 25.30 -4.42
CA GLY A 105 -5.30 24.67 -5.68
C GLY A 105 -4.87 25.41 -6.95
N VAL A 106 -4.15 26.52 -6.82
CA VAL A 106 -3.55 27.24 -7.95
C VAL A 106 -2.33 26.46 -8.43
N GLU A 107 -2.34 26.02 -9.69
CA GLU A 107 -1.18 25.35 -10.30
C GLU A 107 0.02 26.30 -10.39
N LYS A 108 1.21 25.83 -9.98
CA LYS A 108 2.44 26.61 -10.05
C LYS A 108 2.90 26.84 -11.49
N GLU A 109 2.69 25.83 -12.33
CA GLU A 109 3.11 25.78 -13.72
C GLU A 109 1.98 25.15 -14.53
N ASN A 110 1.58 25.81 -15.61
CA ASN A 110 0.53 25.30 -16.48
C ASN A 110 0.89 23.91 -17.04
N GLY A 111 -0.02 22.96 -16.87
CA GLY A 111 0.14 21.60 -17.40
C GLY A 111 0.95 20.68 -16.49
N LYS A 112 1.36 21.12 -15.30
CA LYS A 112 2.11 20.26 -14.36
C LYS A 112 1.27 19.09 -13.86
N VAL A 113 0.00 19.34 -13.55
CA VAL A 113 -0.95 18.28 -13.17
C VAL A 113 -1.22 17.34 -14.34
N GLU A 114 -1.39 17.87 -15.55
CA GLU A 114 -1.54 17.06 -16.77
C GLU A 114 -0.31 16.16 -17.00
N GLY A 115 0.89 16.68 -16.78
CA GLY A 115 2.14 15.92 -16.86
C GLY A 115 2.21 14.77 -15.85
N ILE A 116 1.77 15.00 -14.61
CA ILE A 116 1.67 13.94 -13.58
C ILE A 116 0.68 12.86 -14.02
N LEU A 117 -0.52 13.25 -14.46
CA LEU A 117 -1.52 12.30 -14.94
C LEU A 117 -1.02 11.51 -16.16
N ALA A 118 -0.35 12.18 -17.09
CA ALA A 118 0.28 11.53 -18.24
C ALA A 118 1.33 10.50 -17.79
N ALA A 119 2.19 10.83 -16.82
CA ALA A 119 3.19 9.90 -16.29
C ALA A 119 2.57 8.69 -15.58
N VAL A 120 1.44 8.85 -14.87
CA VAL A 120 0.72 7.76 -14.21
C VAL A 120 0.01 6.84 -15.21
N TYR A 121 -0.51 7.39 -16.30
CA TYR A 121 -1.29 6.64 -17.29
C TYR A 121 -0.53 6.34 -18.59
N GLN A 122 0.78 6.59 -18.63
CA GLN A 122 1.59 6.31 -19.81
C GLN A 122 1.73 4.81 -20.08
N SER A 123 1.85 4.47 -21.36
CA SER A 123 2.12 3.11 -21.84
C SER A 123 3.40 3.09 -22.67
N VAL A 124 4.24 2.07 -22.46
CA VAL A 124 5.53 1.88 -23.14
C VAL A 124 5.59 0.43 -23.65
N PHE A 125 6.07 0.23 -24.89
CA PHE A 125 6.15 -1.09 -25.54
C PHE A 125 4.85 -1.92 -25.52
N GLY A 126 3.68 -1.27 -25.59
CA GLY A 126 2.38 -1.92 -25.64
C GLY A 126 1.80 -2.32 -24.27
N GLY A 127 2.40 -1.88 -23.15
CA GLY A 127 1.86 -2.06 -21.81
C GLY A 127 1.93 -0.78 -20.96
N ASP A 128 1.03 -0.65 -20.00
CA ASP A 128 1.07 0.47 -19.03
C ASP A 128 2.31 0.37 -18.15
N VAL A 129 2.95 1.51 -17.86
CA VAL A 129 4.07 1.57 -16.90
C VAL A 129 3.62 1.12 -15.51
N TYR A 130 2.39 1.49 -15.14
CA TYR A 130 1.73 1.10 -13.91
C TYR A 130 0.50 0.26 -14.25
N PRO A 131 0.61 -1.07 -14.40
CA PRO A 131 -0.48 -1.89 -14.91
C PRO A 131 -1.65 -2.09 -13.93
N SER A 132 -1.41 -1.98 -12.61
CA SER A 132 -2.46 -2.20 -11.60
C SER A 132 -3.09 -0.90 -11.07
N LEU A 133 -4.29 -1.04 -10.50
CA LEU A 133 -5.00 0.01 -9.77
C LEU A 133 -4.14 0.56 -8.64
N GLU A 134 -3.58 -0.32 -7.81
CA GLU A 134 -2.78 0.01 -6.64
C GLU A 134 -1.50 0.75 -7.06
N GLU A 135 -0.87 0.34 -8.15
CA GLU A 135 0.28 1.06 -8.71
C GLU A 135 -0.09 2.47 -9.16
N LYS A 136 -1.19 2.62 -9.91
CA LYS A 136 -1.66 3.91 -10.37
C LYS A 136 -2.06 4.81 -9.20
N ALA A 137 -2.75 4.26 -8.19
CA ALA A 137 -3.14 4.97 -6.99
C ALA A 137 -1.92 5.45 -6.19
N ALA A 138 -0.98 4.56 -5.91
CA ALA A 138 0.23 4.85 -5.14
C ALA A 138 1.13 5.88 -5.85
N ASN A 139 1.33 5.74 -7.16
CA ASN A 139 2.14 6.69 -7.92
C ASN A 139 1.42 8.04 -8.10
N LEU A 140 0.09 8.06 -8.27
CA LEU A 140 -0.68 9.30 -8.28
C LEU A 140 -0.51 10.06 -6.96
N LEU A 141 -0.67 9.38 -5.82
CA LEU A 141 -0.45 9.98 -4.51
C LEU A 141 1.00 10.49 -4.37
N TYR A 142 1.98 9.67 -4.76
CA TYR A 142 3.40 10.03 -4.68
C TYR A 142 3.73 11.29 -5.48
N PHE A 143 3.40 11.33 -6.77
CA PHE A 143 3.74 12.46 -7.64
C PHE A 143 2.98 13.74 -7.27
N MET A 144 1.69 13.64 -6.94
CA MET A 144 0.92 14.81 -6.51
C MET A 144 1.45 15.45 -5.22
N ILE A 145 2.13 14.66 -4.37
CA ILE A 145 2.81 15.17 -3.18
C ILE A 145 4.21 15.70 -3.53
N LYS A 146 5.07 14.90 -4.17
CA LYS A 146 6.50 15.22 -4.36
C LYS A 146 6.74 16.31 -5.40
N ASP A 147 5.96 16.33 -6.47
CA ASP A 147 6.19 17.29 -7.57
C ASP A 147 5.61 18.66 -7.23
N HIS A 148 4.85 18.75 -6.13
CA HIS A 148 4.21 19.96 -5.62
C HIS A 148 3.55 20.80 -6.72
N PRO A 149 2.57 20.24 -7.46
CA PRO A 149 1.99 20.89 -8.64
C PRO A 149 1.22 22.18 -8.30
N TYR A 150 0.72 22.31 -7.07
CA TYR A 150 -0.04 23.47 -6.61
C TYR A 150 0.78 24.37 -5.67
N ALA A 151 0.42 25.65 -5.62
CA ALA A 151 1.02 26.65 -4.72
C ALA A 151 0.76 26.30 -3.25
N ASP A 152 -0.48 25.95 -2.91
CA ASP A 152 -0.87 25.40 -1.61
C ASP A 152 -1.84 24.22 -1.80
N GLY A 153 -1.93 23.37 -0.78
CA GLY A 153 -2.90 22.29 -0.72
C GLY A 153 -2.43 20.95 -1.28
N CYS A 154 -1.19 20.84 -1.79
CA CYS A 154 -0.69 19.63 -2.46
C CYS A 154 -0.99 18.33 -1.68
N LYS A 155 -0.67 18.28 -0.38
CA LYS A 155 -0.91 17.09 0.46
C LYS A 155 -2.40 16.75 0.57
N ARG A 156 -3.25 17.77 0.77
CA ARG A 156 -4.72 17.63 0.89
C ARG A 156 -5.34 17.21 -0.44
N ILE A 157 -4.97 17.87 -1.53
CA ILE A 157 -5.45 17.58 -2.88
C ILE A 157 -5.00 16.18 -3.32
N ALA A 158 -3.76 15.79 -3.05
CA ALA A 158 -3.25 14.47 -3.37
C ALA A 158 -4.03 13.37 -2.63
N ALA A 159 -4.26 13.54 -1.32
CA ALA A 159 -5.06 12.61 -0.53
C ALA A 159 -6.51 12.53 -1.04
N SER A 160 -7.13 13.65 -1.40
CA SER A 160 -8.48 13.67 -1.96
C SER A 160 -8.57 12.97 -3.32
N LEU A 161 -7.64 13.24 -4.24
CA LEU A 161 -7.59 12.58 -5.55
C LEU A 161 -7.33 11.08 -5.41
N PHE A 162 -6.48 10.68 -4.47
CA PHE A 162 -6.22 9.29 -4.15
C PHE A 162 -7.50 8.58 -3.68
N LEU A 163 -8.24 9.17 -2.74
CA LEU A 163 -9.51 8.60 -2.26
C LEU A 163 -10.57 8.54 -3.37
N GLU A 164 -10.69 9.58 -4.20
CA GLU A 164 -11.61 9.60 -5.34
C GLU A 164 -11.26 8.51 -6.37
N PHE A 165 -9.98 8.35 -6.67
CA PHE A 165 -9.49 7.29 -7.56
C PHE A 165 -9.88 5.91 -7.06
N LEU A 166 -9.67 5.64 -5.76
CA LEU A 166 -10.07 4.39 -5.14
C LEU A 166 -11.58 4.20 -5.14
N ALA A 167 -12.35 5.24 -4.81
CA ALA A 167 -13.81 5.20 -4.78
C ALA A 167 -14.38 4.82 -6.15
N ARG A 168 -13.92 5.49 -7.22
CA ARG A 168 -14.39 5.23 -8.59
C ARG A 168 -13.89 3.93 -9.19
N ASN A 169 -12.87 3.33 -8.61
CA ASN A 169 -12.44 1.98 -8.96
C ASN A 169 -13.03 0.89 -8.03
N ASN A 170 -14.00 1.21 -7.17
CA ASN A 170 -14.58 0.28 -6.19
C ASN A 170 -13.53 -0.36 -5.25
N ALA A 171 -12.49 0.39 -4.92
CA ALA A 171 -11.36 -0.05 -4.10
C ALA A 171 -11.17 0.82 -2.84
N LEU A 172 -12.12 1.70 -2.52
CA LEU A 172 -12.07 2.49 -1.27
C LEU A 172 -12.55 1.68 -0.06
N TYR A 173 -13.47 0.74 -0.27
CA TYR A 173 -14.09 -0.08 0.76
C TYR A 173 -13.93 -1.56 0.43
N ARG A 174 -13.73 -2.38 1.46
CA ARG A 174 -13.77 -3.84 1.42
C ARG A 174 -14.66 -4.30 2.57
N ASP A 175 -15.71 -5.07 2.27
CA ASP A 175 -16.69 -5.55 3.24
C ASP A 175 -17.22 -4.43 4.16
N ASP A 176 -17.67 -3.32 3.53
CA ASP A 176 -18.14 -2.08 4.18
C ASP A 176 -17.12 -1.34 5.07
N ASN A 177 -15.88 -1.83 5.14
CA ASN A 177 -14.80 -1.19 5.87
C ASN A 177 -13.89 -0.41 4.93
N LYS A 178 -13.53 0.82 5.34
CA LYS A 178 -12.59 1.65 4.58
C LYS A 178 -11.21 0.99 4.60
N ILE A 179 -10.61 0.77 3.43
CA ILE A 179 -9.33 0.03 3.32
C ILE A 179 -8.19 0.78 4.04
N ILE A 180 -8.15 2.11 3.89
CA ILE A 180 -7.17 2.96 4.55
C ILE A 180 -7.88 3.87 5.54
N SER A 181 -7.56 3.73 6.83
CA SER A 181 -8.07 4.62 7.87
C SER A 181 -7.59 6.06 7.68
N ASP A 182 -8.31 7.04 8.22
CA ASP A 182 -7.94 8.45 8.09
C ASP A 182 -6.55 8.74 8.70
N GLY A 183 -6.23 8.08 9.82
CA GLY A 183 -4.91 8.17 10.44
C GLY A 183 -3.80 7.60 9.54
N ALA A 184 -4.04 6.44 8.92
CA ALA A 184 -3.08 5.84 7.98
C ALA A 184 -2.88 6.72 6.75
N LEU A 185 -3.95 7.31 6.20
CA LEU A 185 -3.87 8.25 5.07
C LEU A 185 -3.02 9.49 5.38
N VAL A 186 -3.21 10.08 6.56
CA VAL A 186 -2.39 11.21 7.02
C VAL A 186 -0.93 10.78 7.16
N ALA A 187 -0.67 9.64 7.80
CA ALA A 187 0.68 9.13 8.01
C ALA A 187 1.42 8.90 6.68
N ILE A 188 0.83 8.15 5.73
CA ILE A 188 1.49 7.90 4.43
C ILE A 188 1.71 9.18 3.64
N THR A 189 0.77 10.13 3.69
CA THR A 189 0.90 11.41 2.99
C THR A 189 2.08 12.21 3.53
N LEU A 190 2.28 12.21 4.85
CA LEU A 190 3.43 12.86 5.48
C LEU A 190 4.72 12.09 5.19
N MET A 191 4.73 10.76 5.30
CA MET A 191 5.91 9.93 4.99
C MET A 191 6.38 10.13 3.55
N ILE A 192 5.47 10.13 2.57
CA ILE A 192 5.83 10.43 1.18
C ILE A 192 6.44 11.82 1.07
N ALA A 193 5.83 12.84 1.68
CA ALA A 193 6.32 14.21 1.59
C ALA A 193 7.77 14.33 2.12
N GLU A 194 8.05 13.71 3.27
CA GLU A 194 9.36 13.74 3.93
C GLU A 194 10.37 12.74 3.33
N SER A 195 9.91 11.77 2.54
CA SER A 195 10.78 10.76 1.91
C SER A 195 11.75 11.39 0.90
N ARG A 196 12.92 10.77 0.75
CA ARG A 196 13.89 11.15 -0.27
C ARG A 196 13.47 10.59 -1.64
N PRO A 197 13.90 11.19 -2.76
CA PRO A 197 13.58 10.69 -4.10
C PRO A 197 13.99 9.23 -4.33
N GLU A 198 15.10 8.79 -3.72
CA GLU A 198 15.60 7.41 -3.82
C GLU A 198 14.67 6.41 -3.12
N GLU A 199 13.80 6.88 -2.22
CA GLU A 199 12.84 6.09 -1.46
C GLU A 199 11.49 5.99 -2.18
N LYS A 200 11.39 6.45 -3.44
CA LYS A 200 10.15 6.37 -4.22
C LYS A 200 9.56 4.97 -4.23
N ASP A 201 10.35 3.97 -4.63
CA ASP A 201 9.83 2.62 -4.87
C ASP A 201 9.38 1.97 -3.55
N ILE A 202 10.09 2.22 -2.45
CA ILE A 202 9.69 1.70 -1.13
C ILE A 202 8.40 2.36 -0.64
N MET A 203 8.21 3.67 -0.87
CA MET A 203 6.99 4.39 -0.50
C MET A 203 5.79 3.94 -1.34
N VAL A 204 5.98 3.77 -2.66
CA VAL A 204 4.95 3.26 -3.56
C VAL A 204 4.55 1.85 -3.14
N ASN A 205 5.52 0.95 -2.89
CA ASN A 205 5.24 -0.40 -2.44
C ASN A 205 4.52 -0.43 -1.09
N LEU A 206 4.88 0.45 -0.15
CA LEU A 206 4.20 0.56 1.14
C LEU A 206 2.72 0.92 0.96
N VAL A 207 2.41 1.93 0.15
CA VAL A 207 1.02 2.31 -0.15
C VAL A 207 0.27 1.17 -0.84
N MET A 208 0.91 0.47 -1.79
CA MET A 208 0.30 -0.68 -2.44
C MET A 208 -0.04 -1.79 -1.43
N ASN A 209 0.86 -2.09 -0.50
CA ASN A 209 0.61 -3.11 0.53
C ASN A 209 -0.58 -2.72 1.41
N PHE A 210 -0.70 -1.45 1.81
CA PHE A 210 -1.89 -0.98 2.55
C PHE A 210 -3.20 -1.13 1.78
N LEU A 211 -3.18 -1.14 0.45
CA LEU A 211 -4.38 -1.37 -0.36
C LEU A 211 -4.75 -2.85 -0.50
N THR A 212 -3.78 -3.75 -0.30
CA THR A 212 -3.96 -5.20 -0.52
C THR A 212 -4.09 -6.02 0.75
N MET A 213 -3.67 -5.48 1.90
CA MET A 213 -3.87 -6.09 3.22
C MET A 213 -5.35 -6.22 3.57
#